data_AF-A0A5N7ZF30-F1
#
_entry.id   AF-A0A5N7ZF30-F1
#
_cell.length_a   1.000
_cell.length_b   1.000
_cell.length_c   1.000
_cell.angle_alpha   90.00
_cell.angle_beta   90.00
_cell.angle_gamma   90.00
#
_symmetry.space_group_name_H-M   'P 1'
#
loop_
_entity.id
_entity.type
_entity.pdbx_description
1 polymer ?
#
loop_
_entity_poly.entity_id
_entity_poly.type
_entity_poly.pdbx_seq_one_letter_code
_entity_poly.pdbx_strand_id
1 'polypeptide(L)'
;MKKNYVVVALLSVVLFSACSKDEDRYPGENQSGQELFRKDTLSKAAINSRIDQISNEKGSFHWKDGGYQMLWSAIIRGNNTVTIGYGVNADDFDSHKSGKGRE
;
A
#
# COMPACT_ATOMS: atom_id res chain seq x y z
N MET A 1 -47.05 -24.08 -11.53
CA MET A 1 -46.31 -22.82 -11.64
C MET A 1 -45.81 -22.27 -10.29
N LYS A 2 -46.58 -22.37 -9.20
CA LYS A 2 -46.25 -21.83 -7.85
C LYS A 2 -44.91 -22.34 -7.24
N LYS A 3 -44.55 -23.59 -7.50
CA LYS A 3 -43.33 -24.25 -6.99
C LYS A 3 -42.03 -23.71 -7.62
N ASN A 4 -42.11 -23.12 -8.81
CA ASN A 4 -40.95 -22.59 -9.53
C ASN A 4 -40.55 -21.20 -9.01
N TYR A 5 -41.53 -20.41 -8.52
CA TYR A 5 -41.25 -19.10 -7.92
C TYR A 5 -40.48 -19.22 -6.59
N VAL A 6 -40.71 -20.29 -5.83
CA VAL A 6 -39.97 -20.54 -4.59
C VAL A 6 -38.49 -20.82 -4.88
N VAL A 7 -38.20 -21.57 -5.94
CA VAL A 7 -36.82 -21.86 -6.35
C VAL A 7 -36.12 -20.61 -6.87
N VAL A 8 -36.80 -19.78 -7.66
CA VAL A 8 -36.25 -18.51 -8.16
C VAL A 8 -36.00 -17.51 -7.02
N ALA A 9 -36.89 -17.45 -6.03
CA ALA A 9 -36.69 -16.61 -4.84
C ALA A 9 -35.48 -17.05 -4.02
N LEU A 10 -35.30 -18.35 -3.81
CA LEU A 10 -34.14 -18.91 -3.09
C LEU A 10 -32.83 -18.62 -3.81
N LEU A 11 -32.81 -18.74 -5.14
CA LEU A 11 -31.61 -18.46 -5.94
C LEU A 11 -31.22 -16.98 -5.90
N SER A 12 -32.20 -16.08 -5.82
CA SER A 12 -31.94 -14.63 -5.72
C SER A 12 -31.27 -14.25 -4.40
N VAL A 13 -31.66 -14.87 -3.27
CA VAL A 13 -31.06 -14.59 -1.95
C VAL A 13 -29.58 -14.95 -1.93
N VAL A 14 -29.20 -16.09 -2.55
CA VAL A 14 -27.79 -16.55 -2.61
C VAL A 14 -26.93 -15.57 -3.42
N LEU A 15 -27.46 -15.02 -4.52
CA LEU A 15 -26.75 -14.06 -5.37
C LEU A 15 -26.54 -12.71 -4.68
N PHE A 16 -27.47 -12.26 -3.83
CA PHE A 16 -27.32 -11.02 -3.06
C PHE A 16 -26.44 -11.20 -1.80
N SER A 17 -26.37 -12.40 -1.21
CA SER A 17 -25.47 -12.68 -0.08
C SER A 17 -24.01 -12.83 -0.48
N ALA A 18 -23.71 -13.12 -1.76
CA ALA A 18 -22.32 -13.26 -2.24
C ALA A 18 -21.57 -11.91 -2.36
N CYS A 19 -22.28 -10.79 -2.20
CA CYS A 19 -21.69 -9.44 -2.10
C CYS A 19 -21.71 -8.93 -0.66
N SER A 20 -21.50 -9.81 0.32
CA SER A 20 -20.91 -9.37 1.57
C SER A 20 -19.48 -8.94 1.24
N LYS A 21 -19.24 -7.63 1.19
CA LYS A 21 -17.87 -7.11 1.28
C LYS A 21 -17.24 -7.82 2.47
N ASP A 22 -16.22 -8.63 2.20
CA ASP A 22 -15.21 -8.97 3.18
C ASP A 22 -14.57 -7.64 3.58
N GLU A 23 -15.22 -6.96 4.51
CA GLU A 23 -14.56 -5.94 5.28
C GLU A 23 -13.62 -6.76 6.15
N ASP A 24 -12.40 -6.95 5.64
CA ASP A 24 -11.22 -7.22 6.45
C ASP A 24 -11.10 -6.06 7.45
N ARG A 25 -12.00 -6.06 8.44
CA ARG A 25 -11.92 -5.26 9.64
C ARG A 25 -10.72 -5.82 10.38
N TYR A 26 -9.54 -5.32 10.04
CA TYR A 26 -8.43 -5.30 10.97
C TYR A 26 -8.96 -4.68 12.28
N PRO A 27 -8.97 -5.42 13.40
CA PRO A 27 -9.37 -4.89 14.69
C PRO A 27 -8.30 -3.89 15.14
N GLY A 28 -8.40 -2.64 14.69
CA GLY A 28 -7.35 -1.65 14.94
C GLY A 28 -7.55 -0.25 14.38
N GLU A 29 -8.54 0.01 13.52
CA GLU A 29 -8.82 1.38 13.04
C GLU A 29 -9.68 2.17 14.06
N ASN A 30 -9.23 2.23 15.30
CA ASN A 30 -9.58 3.36 16.15
C ASN A 30 -8.75 4.55 15.66
N GLN A 31 -9.41 5.53 15.06
CA GLN A 31 -8.84 6.77 14.53
C GLN A 31 -7.98 7.57 15.54
N SER A 32 -7.95 7.18 16.81
CA SER A 32 -7.09 7.73 17.86
C SER A 32 -5.60 7.37 17.71
N GLY A 33 -5.25 6.24 17.08
CA GLY A 33 -3.86 5.83 16.87
C GLY A 33 -3.18 6.55 15.68
N GLN A 34 -3.94 6.85 14.63
CA GLN A 34 -3.40 7.52 13.42
C GLN A 34 -3.06 9.00 13.64
N GLU A 35 -3.76 9.67 14.56
CA GLU A 35 -3.49 11.07 14.93
C GLU A 35 -2.10 11.24 15.60
N LEU A 36 -1.69 10.29 16.44
CA LEU A 36 -0.40 10.34 17.15
C LEU A 36 0.79 10.19 16.20
N PHE A 37 0.71 9.31 15.20
CA PHE A 37 1.79 9.09 14.23
C PHE A 37 1.88 10.15 13.12
N ARG A 38 0.83 10.96 12.94
CA ARG A 38 0.80 12.02 11.92
C ARG A 38 1.53 13.29 12.35
N LYS A 39 1.66 13.51 13.66
CA LYS A 39 2.15 14.78 14.25
C LYS A 39 3.56 15.19 13.79
N ASP A 40 4.44 14.23 13.53
CA ASP A 40 5.83 14.49 13.09
C ASP A 40 6.07 14.24 11.58
N THR A 41 5.01 14.12 10.78
CA THR A 41 5.13 13.80 9.34
C THR A 41 5.24 15.05 8.46
N LEU A 42 6.25 15.07 7.58
CA LEU A 42 6.41 16.08 6.53
C LEU A 42 5.20 16.07 5.60
N SER A 43 4.79 17.22 5.06
CA SER A 43 3.73 17.33 4.04
C SER A 43 4.14 16.69 2.70
N LYS A 44 3.17 16.36 1.83
CA LYS A 44 3.48 15.86 0.46
C LYS A 44 4.38 16.85 -0.30
N ALA A 45 4.10 18.14 -0.18
CA ALA A 45 4.90 19.20 -0.81
C ALA A 45 6.33 19.24 -0.25
N ALA A 46 6.50 19.10 1.07
CA ALA A 46 7.82 19.07 1.69
C ALA A 46 8.63 17.82 1.28
N ILE A 47 7.97 16.66 1.14
CA ILE A 47 8.60 15.43 0.62
C ILE A 47 9.07 15.66 -0.82
N ASN A 48 8.20 16.16 -1.70
CA ASN A 48 8.54 16.41 -3.10
C ASN A 48 9.69 17.43 -3.22
N SER A 49 9.63 18.51 -2.44
CA SER A 49 10.70 19.51 -2.41
C SER A 49 12.05 18.91 -2.00
N ARG A 50 12.05 17.96 -1.05
CA ARG A 50 13.27 17.22 -0.67
C ARG A 50 13.75 16.27 -1.77
N ILE A 51 12.83 15.58 -2.46
CA ILE A 51 13.17 14.72 -3.61
C ILE A 51 13.87 15.56 -4.69
N ASP A 52 13.29 16.71 -5.02
CA ASP A 52 13.83 17.63 -6.02
C ASP A 52 15.21 18.14 -5.61
N GLN A 53 15.38 18.56 -4.34
CA GLN A 53 16.67 18.98 -3.81
C GLN A 53 17.73 17.87 -3.94
N ILE A 54 17.45 16.66 -3.47
CA ILE A 54 18.38 15.52 -3.53
C ILE A 54 18.72 15.18 -4.98
N SER A 55 17.71 15.16 -5.86
CA SER A 55 17.91 14.86 -7.28
C SER A 55 18.76 15.91 -7.98
N ASN A 56 18.59 17.19 -7.63
CA ASN A 56 19.41 18.28 -8.17
C ASN A 56 20.86 18.21 -7.67
N GLU A 57 21.09 17.83 -6.42
CA GLU A 57 22.43 17.71 -5.83
C GLU A 57 23.19 16.46 -6.32
N LYS A 58 22.50 15.33 -6.48
CA LYS A 58 23.13 14.02 -6.79
C LYS A 58 22.89 13.52 -8.22
N GLY A 59 22.12 14.25 -9.02
CA GLY A 59 21.69 13.86 -10.36
C GLY A 59 20.58 12.81 -10.40
N SER A 60 20.30 12.12 -9.29
CA SER A 60 19.22 11.15 -9.15
C SER A 60 18.79 11.00 -7.70
N PHE A 61 17.54 10.60 -7.49
CA PHE A 61 17.00 10.34 -6.16
C PHE A 61 17.10 8.85 -5.78
N HIS A 62 17.65 8.57 -4.60
CA HIS A 62 17.57 7.26 -3.95
C HIS A 62 16.95 7.41 -2.55
N TRP A 63 16.02 6.52 -2.18
CA TRP A 63 15.33 6.57 -0.88
C TRP A 63 16.28 6.54 0.34
N LYS A 64 17.46 5.91 0.19
CA LYS A 64 18.52 5.90 1.22
C LYS A 64 19.03 7.31 1.58
N ASP A 65 18.80 8.30 0.72
CA ASP A 65 19.25 9.67 0.91
C ASP A 65 18.22 10.55 1.67
N GLY A 66 16.98 10.10 1.84
CA GLY A 66 15.88 10.91 2.39
C GLY A 66 15.87 11.06 3.93
N GLY A 67 16.59 10.20 4.65
CA GLY A 67 16.57 10.13 6.12
C GLY A 67 15.25 9.59 6.70
N TYR A 68 15.30 9.19 7.98
CA TYR A 68 14.21 8.45 8.63
C TYR A 68 12.86 9.19 8.65
N GLN A 69 12.84 10.48 8.96
CA GLN A 69 11.60 11.26 9.01
C GLN A 69 10.90 11.33 7.65
N MET A 70 11.67 11.49 6.56
CA MET A 70 11.11 11.55 5.21
C MET A 70 10.55 10.19 4.79
N LEU A 71 11.29 9.10 5.07
CA LEU A 71 10.82 7.73 4.81
C LEU A 71 9.52 7.44 5.56
N TRP A 72 9.47 7.74 6.87
CA TRP A 72 8.26 7.57 7.67
C TRP A 72 7.08 8.39 7.13
N SER A 73 7.34 9.67 6.80
CA SER A 73 6.32 10.56 6.24
C SER A 73 5.79 10.06 4.90
N ALA A 74 6.65 9.51 4.05
CA ALA A 74 6.29 8.94 2.75
C ALA A 74 5.41 7.70 2.92
N ILE A 75 5.73 6.80 3.85
CA ILE A 75 4.93 5.59 4.13
C ILE A 75 3.52 6.00 4.58
N ILE A 76 3.41 6.90 5.58
CA ILE A 76 2.12 7.35 6.10
C ILE A 76 1.27 8.01 4.99
N ARG A 77 1.87 8.80 4.10
CA ARG A 77 1.17 9.49 3.02
C ARG A 77 0.91 8.64 1.78
N GLY A 78 1.66 7.56 1.62
CA GLY A 78 1.50 6.51 0.61
C GLY A 78 0.52 5.42 1.04
N ASN A 79 -0.50 5.77 1.83
CA ASN A 79 -1.49 4.83 2.34
C ASN A 79 -0.88 3.68 3.16
N ASN A 80 0.09 4.00 4.02
CA ASN A 80 0.81 3.04 4.87
C ASN A 80 1.45 1.88 4.09
N THR A 81 1.80 2.10 2.82
CA THR A 81 2.35 1.07 1.93
C THR A 81 3.87 1.21 1.78
N VAL A 82 4.60 0.11 1.96
CA VAL A 82 6.04 0.02 1.70
C VAL A 82 6.38 -1.38 1.20
N THR A 83 7.30 -1.48 0.26
CA THR A 83 7.86 -2.77 -0.20
C THR A 83 9.32 -2.84 0.23
N ILE A 84 9.69 -3.89 0.96
CA ILE A 84 11.05 -4.13 1.44
C ILE A 84 11.56 -5.39 0.77
N GLY A 85 12.62 -5.26 -0.01
CA GLY A 85 13.35 -6.39 -0.58
C GLY A 85 14.63 -6.65 0.20
N TYR A 86 14.97 -7.92 0.37
CA TYR A 86 16.26 -8.35 0.92
C TYR A 86 17.09 -8.97 -0.21
N GLY A 87 18.35 -8.56 -0.32
CA GLY A 87 19.27 -8.99 -1.35
C GLY A 87 20.70 -8.77 -0.90
N VAL A 88 21.63 -9.48 -1.53
CA VAL A 88 23.08 -9.38 -1.26
C VAL A 88 23.71 -8.35 -2.19
N ASN A 89 23.20 -8.23 -3.43
CA ASN A 89 23.75 -7.34 -4.45
C ASN A 89 22.65 -6.51 -5.14
N ALA A 90 23.05 -5.40 -5.78
CA ALA A 90 22.11 -4.50 -6.48
C ALA A 90 21.29 -5.19 -7.57
N ASP A 91 21.85 -6.22 -8.19
CA ASP A 91 21.22 -7.04 -9.23
C ASP A 91 19.99 -7.82 -8.75
N ASP A 92 19.85 -8.08 -7.45
CA ASP A 92 18.74 -8.85 -6.87
C ASP A 92 17.40 -8.13 -7.00
N PHE A 93 17.43 -6.83 -7.30
CA PHE A 93 16.27 -5.96 -7.46
C PHE A 93 16.03 -5.53 -8.91
N ASP A 94 16.78 -6.09 -9.87
CA ASP A 94 16.63 -5.78 -11.29
C ASP A 94 15.36 -6.44 -11.86
N SER A 95 14.32 -5.61 -12.05
CA SER A 95 13.04 -6.03 -12.62
C SER A 95 13.14 -6.63 -14.03
N HIS A 96 14.24 -6.38 -14.76
CA HIS A 96 14.46 -6.94 -16.09
C HIS A 96 14.89 -8.43 -16.05
N LYS A 97 15.32 -8.93 -14.90
CA LYS A 97 15.76 -10.34 -14.71
C LYS A 97 14.68 -11.24 -14.10
N SER A 98 13.49 -10.72 -13.80
CA SER A 98 12.37 -11.45 -13.16
C SER A 98 11.87 -12.70 -13.93
N GLY A 99 12.41 -13.01 -15.12
CA GLY A 99 12.03 -14.15 -15.95
C GLY A 99 12.85 -15.45 -15.74
N LYS A 100 13.81 -15.49 -14.81
CA LYS A 100 14.51 -16.75 -14.46
C LYS A 100 14.42 -17.02 -12.97
N GLY A 101 13.25 -17.49 -12.54
CA GLY A 101 13.16 -18.28 -11.32
C GLY A 101 14.13 -19.46 -11.45
N ARG A 102 15.07 -19.56 -10.52
CA ARG A 102 15.89 -20.75 -10.33
C ARG A 102 14.97 -21.79 -9.66
N GLU A 103 14.73 -22.89 -10.37
CA GLU A 103 14.31 -24.17 -9.77
C GLU A 103 15.42 -24.72 -8.86
#